data_AF-A0A7Y5EHX6-F1
#
_entry.id   AF-A0A7Y5EHX6-F1
#
_cell.length_a   1.000
_cell.length_b   1.000
_cell.length_c   1.000
_cell.angle_alpha   90.00
_cell.angle_beta   90.00
_cell.angle_gamma   90.00
#
_symmetry.space_group_name_H-M   'P 1'
#
loop_
_entity.id
_entity.type
_entity.pdbx_description
1 polymer ?
#
loop_
_entity_poly.entity_id
_entity_poly.type
_entity_poly.pdbx_seq_one_letter_code
_entity_poly.pdbx_strand_id
1 'polypeptide(L)'
;MSLLSLSLWLSASATGGALAAALLVQPAEQADWQLHSSAFHCRLQQVVNGVGDVSFLAEPGHSLRLDLALAQPYYALAQASVVARPADWQNTTAATLPLPYQAELYHDARVSFIAGALPLLQQIQFGNWLQFELSDPQHKQQILLTSVSGADAVEQFRGCVAQMSPLSWQQARDTEIQFADGQRTLTRQQLPALQKLARYLQLDRSVNKILIDGHTDDVGSVLANRVLSQERADEVAAQLIELGVAASKLEIRAHGNRYPQLNSHGKAEQANRRVTVRLIRPAAAQQEAGE
;
A
#
# COMPACT_ATOMS: atom_id res chain seq x y z
N MET A 1 73.94 51.02 -5.88
CA MET A 1 72.56 51.21 -5.40
C MET A 1 71.62 51.28 -6.60
N SER A 2 70.93 50.19 -6.93
CA SER A 2 69.67 50.19 -7.67
C SER A 2 69.06 48.79 -7.56
N LEU A 3 67.80 48.77 -7.14
CA LEU A 3 67.08 47.65 -6.56
C LEU A 3 66.53 46.69 -7.63
N LEU A 4 66.66 45.37 -7.41
CA LEU A 4 65.93 44.34 -8.14
C LEU A 4 64.45 44.34 -7.70
N SER A 5 63.55 44.44 -8.67
CA SER A 5 62.11 44.23 -8.51
C SER A 5 61.78 42.73 -8.51
N LEU A 6 61.33 42.19 -7.37
CA LEU A 6 60.78 40.84 -7.27
C LEU A 6 59.25 40.91 -7.28
N SER A 7 58.62 40.44 -8.36
CA SER A 7 57.18 40.31 -8.47
C SER A 7 56.73 39.02 -7.79
N LEU A 8 56.09 39.13 -6.61
CA LEU A 8 55.45 38.00 -5.94
C LEU A 8 54.14 37.66 -6.67
N TRP A 9 54.05 36.46 -7.24
CA TRP A 9 52.78 35.86 -7.65
C TRP A 9 52.13 35.24 -6.42
N LEU A 10 51.02 35.82 -5.96
CA LEU A 10 50.16 35.21 -4.95
C LEU A 10 49.27 34.17 -5.65
N SER A 11 49.67 32.90 -5.63
CA SER A 11 48.80 31.79 -5.98
C SER A 11 47.80 31.56 -4.84
N ALA A 12 46.59 32.11 -4.99
CA ALA A 12 45.47 31.76 -4.12
C ALA A 12 45.06 30.31 -4.43
N SER A 13 45.51 29.38 -3.59
CA SER A 13 45.01 28.00 -3.60
C SER A 13 43.59 28.01 -3.04
N ALA A 14 42.59 27.85 -3.91
CA ALA A 14 41.22 27.57 -3.48
C ALA A 14 41.22 26.16 -2.88
N THR A 15 41.28 26.07 -1.55
CA THR A 15 41.00 24.82 -0.84
C THR A 15 39.52 24.51 -1.06
N GLY A 16 39.25 23.46 -1.85
CA GLY A 16 37.91 22.89 -1.98
C GLY A 16 37.46 22.38 -0.62
N GLY A 17 36.73 23.20 0.12
CA GLY A 17 36.03 22.77 1.32
C GLY A 17 34.99 21.74 0.93
N ALA A 18 35.08 20.54 1.50
CA ALA A 18 33.99 19.58 1.43
C ALA A 18 32.73 20.26 1.98
N LEU A 19 31.68 20.37 1.16
CA LEU A 19 30.40 20.89 1.61
C LEU A 19 29.93 19.99 2.76
N ALA A 20 29.83 20.58 3.96
CA ALA A 20 29.28 19.88 5.11
C ALA A 20 27.82 19.50 4.80
N ALA A 21 27.45 18.25 5.08
CA ALA A 21 26.08 17.80 4.89
C ALA A 21 25.13 18.66 5.74
N ALA A 22 24.11 19.24 5.12
CA ALA A 22 23.11 20.01 5.85
C ALA A 22 22.25 19.02 6.67
N LEU A 23 22.37 19.08 8.01
CA LEU A 23 21.54 18.31 8.92
C LEU A 23 20.34 19.18 9.33
N LEU A 24 19.15 18.78 8.92
CA LEU A 24 17.89 19.34 9.36
C LEU A 24 17.32 18.44 10.45
N VAL A 25 17.22 18.98 11.67
CA VAL A 25 16.63 18.28 12.80
C VAL A 25 15.23 18.83 13.04
N GLN A 26 14.23 17.95 13.09
CA GLN A 26 12.91 18.32 13.57
C GLN A 26 12.92 18.39 15.10
N PRO A 27 12.67 19.56 15.71
CA PRO A 27 12.59 19.68 17.15
C PRO A 27 11.53 18.73 17.73
N ALA A 28 11.79 18.19 18.91
CA ALA A 28 10.86 17.29 19.61
C ALA A 28 9.46 17.88 19.78
N GLU A 29 9.36 19.20 20.01
CA GLU A 29 8.10 19.93 20.16
C GLU A 29 7.28 20.01 18.87
N GLN A 30 7.92 19.81 17.72
CA GLN A 30 7.28 19.84 16.40
C GLN A 30 6.94 18.43 15.90
N ALA A 31 7.30 17.37 16.63
CA ALA A 31 6.90 16.00 16.30
C ALA A 31 5.43 15.79 16.66
N ASP A 32 4.57 15.98 15.66
CA ASP A 32 3.13 15.75 15.74
C ASP A 32 2.75 14.61 14.79
N TRP A 33 2.39 13.46 15.37
CA TRP A 33 1.94 12.29 14.64
C TRP A 33 0.43 12.35 14.44
N GLN A 34 0.01 12.40 13.18
CA GLN A 34 -1.38 12.45 12.78
C GLN A 34 -1.79 11.15 12.08
N LEU A 35 -2.86 10.53 12.55
CA LEU A 35 -3.45 9.36 11.92
C LEU A 35 -4.61 9.78 11.01
N HIS A 36 -4.43 9.59 9.71
CA HIS A 36 -5.51 9.68 8.73
C HIS A 36 -5.97 8.28 8.34
N SER A 37 -7.25 7.99 8.52
CA SER A 37 -7.77 6.63 8.33
C SER A 37 -9.08 6.60 7.54
N SER A 38 -9.24 5.50 6.81
CA SER A 38 -10.49 5.08 6.22
C SER A 38 -10.60 3.55 6.29
N ALA A 39 -11.67 2.99 5.74
CA ALA A 39 -11.76 1.54 5.58
C ALA A 39 -10.70 0.96 4.63
N PHE A 40 -10.05 1.79 3.81
CA PHE A 40 -9.16 1.37 2.72
C PHE A 40 -7.73 1.93 2.82
N HIS A 41 -7.44 2.72 3.84
CA HIS A 41 -6.07 3.12 4.14
C HIS A 41 -5.91 3.50 5.61
N CYS A 42 -4.71 3.29 6.13
CA CYS A 42 -4.24 3.92 7.36
C CYS A 42 -2.95 4.65 7.01
N ARG A 43 -2.89 5.95 7.29
CA ARG A 43 -1.71 6.78 7.10
C ARG A 43 -1.32 7.41 8.44
N LEU A 44 -0.19 7.00 8.98
CA LEU A 44 0.43 7.66 10.12
C LEU A 44 1.46 8.65 9.60
N GLN A 45 1.25 9.94 9.81
CA GLN A 45 2.00 11.01 9.16
C GLN A 45 2.58 12.00 10.18
N GLN A 46 3.77 12.51 9.89
CA GLN A 46 4.38 13.64 10.59
C GLN A 46 4.88 14.64 9.55
N VAL A 47 4.48 15.90 9.70
CA VAL A 47 4.98 16.99 8.86
C VAL A 47 6.36 17.43 9.35
N VAL A 48 7.28 17.67 8.41
CA VAL A 48 8.64 18.13 8.67
C VAL A 48 8.81 19.50 8.00
N ASN A 49 8.81 20.56 8.81
CA ASN A 49 8.86 21.94 8.33
C ASN A 49 10.06 22.18 7.40
N GLY A 50 9.78 22.75 6.22
CA GLY A 50 10.80 23.03 5.20
C GLY A 50 11.30 21.81 4.41
N VAL A 51 10.84 20.61 4.74
CA VAL A 51 11.19 19.36 4.03
C VAL A 51 9.98 18.75 3.33
N GLY A 52 8.84 18.62 4.01
CA GLY A 52 7.64 17.95 3.49
C GLY A 52 6.95 17.13 4.58
N ASP A 53 6.59 15.88 4.30
CA ASP A 53 6.05 14.95 5.30
C ASP A 53 6.68 13.56 5.23
N VAL A 54 6.70 12.89 6.37
CA VAL A 54 7.03 11.47 6.50
C VAL A 54 5.78 10.71 6.88
N SER A 55 5.46 9.64 6.16
CA SER A 55 4.26 8.85 6.45
C SER A 55 4.47 7.35 6.32
N PHE A 56 3.84 6.59 7.21
CA PHE A 56 3.63 5.15 7.04
C PHE A 56 2.24 4.92 6.47
N LEU A 57 2.15 4.28 5.32
CA LEU A 57 0.91 4.00 4.61
C LEU A 57 0.67 2.50 4.51
N ALA A 58 -0.48 2.06 5.02
CA ALA A 58 -1.02 0.72 4.82
C ALA A 58 -2.28 0.80 3.96
N GLU A 59 -2.34 -0.05 2.93
CA GLU A 59 -3.48 -0.18 2.01
C GLU A 59 -3.77 -1.68 1.78
N PRO A 60 -5.03 -2.08 1.59
CA PRO A 60 -5.38 -3.47 1.29
C PRO A 60 -4.64 -4.00 0.07
N GLY A 61 -4.03 -5.18 0.20
CA GLY A 61 -3.31 -5.83 -0.90
C GLY A 61 -1.92 -5.26 -1.21
N HIS A 62 -1.46 -4.25 -0.47
CA HIS A 62 -0.13 -3.66 -0.63
C HIS A 62 0.72 -3.86 0.62
N SER A 63 2.04 -3.90 0.43
CA SER A 63 2.99 -3.88 1.54
C SER A 63 2.95 -2.52 2.25
N LEU A 64 3.17 -2.52 3.57
CA LEU A 64 3.38 -1.28 4.32
C LEU A 64 4.51 -0.48 3.67
N ARG A 65 4.29 0.81 3.50
CA ARG A 65 5.25 1.72 2.88
C ARG A 65 5.58 2.87 3.82
N LEU A 66 6.86 3.23 3.90
CA LEU A 66 7.32 4.47 4.51
C LEU A 66 7.64 5.44 3.37
N ASP A 67 6.95 6.57 3.34
CA ASP A 67 7.13 7.61 2.36
C ASP A 67 7.77 8.84 2.99
N LEU A 68 8.74 9.44 2.28
CA LEU A 68 9.16 10.82 2.47
C LEU A 68 8.67 11.61 1.25
N ALA A 69 7.61 12.39 1.44
CA ALA A 69 7.08 13.29 0.43
C ALA A 69 7.75 14.67 0.61
N LEU A 70 8.54 15.09 -0.38
CA LEU A 70 9.26 16.34 -0.35
C LEU A 70 8.33 17.49 -0.75
N ALA A 71 8.48 18.64 -0.09
CA ALA A 71 7.71 19.86 -0.37
C ALA A 71 7.99 20.41 -1.78
N GLN A 72 9.13 20.06 -2.37
CA GLN A 72 9.51 20.38 -3.75
C GLN A 72 10.18 19.16 -4.41
N PRO A 73 9.97 18.92 -5.71
CA PRO A 73 10.67 17.85 -6.43
C PRO A 73 12.20 18.01 -6.39
N TYR A 74 12.90 16.92 -6.08
CA TYR A 74 14.37 16.88 -6.08
C TYR A 74 14.87 16.09 -7.29
N TYR A 75 14.89 16.72 -8.47
CA TYR A 75 15.17 16.03 -9.74
C TYR A 75 16.57 15.40 -9.86
N ALA A 76 17.56 15.93 -9.12
CA ALA A 76 18.94 15.42 -9.14
C ALA A 76 19.20 14.28 -8.13
N LEU A 77 18.21 13.90 -7.32
CA LEU A 77 18.36 12.87 -6.30
C LEU A 77 18.89 11.57 -6.89
N ALA A 78 20.06 11.14 -6.43
CA ALA A 78 20.71 9.92 -6.90
C ALA A 78 20.51 8.75 -5.93
N GLN A 79 20.55 9.03 -4.62
CA GLN A 79 20.35 8.02 -3.57
C GLN A 79 19.52 8.59 -2.45
N ALA A 80 18.67 7.73 -1.88
CA ALA A 80 17.92 8.03 -0.68
C ALA A 80 17.94 6.82 0.25
N SER A 81 18.25 7.07 1.51
CA SER A 81 18.31 6.02 2.52
C SER A 81 17.72 6.48 3.84
N VAL A 82 17.30 5.53 4.67
CA VAL A 82 16.78 5.79 6.01
C VAL A 82 17.33 4.77 6.99
N VAL A 83 17.66 5.24 8.19
CA VAL A 83 18.15 4.40 9.28
C VAL A 83 17.51 4.82 10.59
N ALA A 84 17.24 3.84 11.46
CA ALA A 84 16.85 4.13 12.83
C ALA A 84 18.09 4.35 13.70
N ARG A 85 18.01 5.33 14.60
CA ARG A 85 19.08 5.62 15.57
C ARG A 85 18.51 5.92 16.94
N PRO A 86 19.27 5.66 18.02
CA PRO A 86 18.89 6.09 19.37
C PRO A 86 18.61 7.59 19.41
N ALA A 87 17.63 7.97 20.22
CA ALA A 87 17.37 9.38 20.51
C ALA A 87 18.55 9.99 21.28
N ASP A 88 18.84 11.28 21.10
CA ASP A 88 20.07 11.88 21.66
C ASP A 88 20.13 11.86 23.21
N TRP A 89 18.98 11.77 23.89
CA TRP A 89 18.91 11.63 25.35
C TRP A 89 19.09 10.20 25.84
N GLN A 90 19.01 9.21 24.95
CA GLN A 90 19.35 7.83 25.28
C GLN A 90 20.86 7.77 25.41
N ASN A 91 21.36 7.50 26.62
CA ASN A 91 22.78 7.46 26.92
C ASN A 91 23.43 6.18 26.35
N THR A 92 23.42 6.05 25.02
CA THR A 92 24.00 4.93 24.29
C THR A 92 25.36 5.37 23.77
N THR A 93 26.38 5.26 24.62
CA THR A 93 27.78 5.37 24.22
C THR A 93 28.07 4.27 23.19
N ALA A 94 28.03 4.63 21.90
CA ALA A 94 28.41 3.79 20.75
C ALA A 94 27.48 2.61 20.41
N ALA A 95 26.17 2.83 20.28
CA ALA A 95 25.33 1.87 19.55
C ALA A 95 25.71 1.89 18.05
N THR A 96 26.18 0.75 17.51
CA THR A 96 26.36 0.59 16.06
C THR A 96 25.02 0.78 15.37
N LEU A 97 24.91 1.76 14.49
CA LEU A 97 23.69 1.96 13.71
C LEU A 97 23.46 0.74 12.80
N PRO A 98 22.21 0.28 12.66
CA PRO A 98 21.88 -0.75 11.69
C PRO A 98 22.20 -0.27 10.27
N LEU A 99 22.34 -1.21 9.33
CA LEU A 99 22.50 -0.85 7.93
C LEU A 99 21.28 -0.04 7.45
N PRO A 100 21.50 1.05 6.68
CA PRO A 100 20.41 1.87 6.19
C PRO A 100 19.59 1.12 5.14
N TYR A 101 18.28 1.34 5.15
CA TYR A 101 17.39 0.90 4.09
C TYR A 101 17.48 1.87 2.92
N GLN A 102 17.67 1.33 1.72
CA GLN A 102 17.67 2.12 0.49
C GLN A 102 16.23 2.27 -0.03
N ALA A 103 15.93 3.40 -0.65
CA ALA A 103 14.63 3.62 -1.27
C ALA A 103 14.45 2.72 -2.50
N GLU A 104 13.26 2.15 -2.66
CA GLU A 104 12.90 1.32 -3.81
C GLU A 104 12.16 2.09 -4.90
N LEU A 105 11.50 3.20 -4.56
CA LEU A 105 10.73 4.00 -5.51
C LEU A 105 11.00 5.49 -5.31
N TYR A 106 11.08 6.22 -6.42
CA TYR A 106 11.13 7.68 -6.44
C TYR A 106 10.29 8.23 -7.59
N HIS A 107 9.22 8.94 -7.27
CA HIS A 107 8.31 9.56 -8.26
C HIS A 107 7.57 10.74 -7.62
N ASP A 108 7.28 11.79 -8.39
CA ASP A 108 6.48 12.95 -7.93
C ASP A 108 6.90 13.53 -6.56
N ALA A 109 8.21 13.77 -6.38
CA ALA A 109 8.79 14.26 -5.13
C ALA A 109 8.61 13.32 -3.92
N ARG A 110 8.20 12.06 -4.13
CA ARG A 110 8.02 11.05 -3.09
C ARG A 110 9.09 9.98 -3.20
N VAL A 111 9.81 9.77 -2.10
CA VAL A 111 10.75 8.66 -1.89
C VAL A 111 10.05 7.61 -1.04
N SER A 112 10.04 6.35 -1.49
CA SER A 112 9.38 5.26 -0.76
C SER A 112 10.35 4.17 -0.34
N PHE A 113 10.15 3.70 0.90
CA PHE A 113 10.85 2.61 1.54
C PHE A 113 9.86 1.49 1.87
N ILE A 114 9.97 0.33 1.24
CA ILE A 114 9.05 -0.79 1.44
C ILE A 114 9.66 -1.81 2.40
N ALA A 115 10.88 -2.27 2.13
CA ALA A 115 11.57 -3.25 2.97
C ALA A 115 11.86 -2.73 4.39
N GLY A 116 12.11 -1.42 4.51
CA GLY A 116 12.37 -0.76 5.78
C GLY A 116 11.13 -0.38 6.59
N ALA A 117 9.93 -0.35 5.98
CA ALA A 117 8.77 0.28 6.59
C ALA A 117 8.39 -0.35 7.94
N LEU A 118 8.19 -1.67 8.00
CA LEU A 118 7.77 -2.33 9.23
C LEU A 118 8.85 -2.30 10.33
N PRO A 119 10.13 -2.65 10.04
CA PRO A 119 11.19 -2.52 11.04
C PRO A 119 11.32 -1.11 11.59
N LEU A 120 11.31 -0.08 10.74
CA LEU A 120 11.46 1.32 11.17
C LEU A 120 10.25 1.82 11.97
N LEU A 121 9.03 1.39 11.62
CA LEU A 121 7.83 1.66 12.42
C LEU A 121 7.96 1.10 13.84
N GLN A 122 8.54 -0.09 13.99
CA GLN A 122 8.83 -0.68 15.30
C GLN A 122 9.88 0.13 16.06
N GLN A 123 10.89 0.67 15.37
CA GLN A 123 11.91 1.53 16.01
C GLN A 123 11.29 2.81 16.59
N ILE A 124 10.34 3.42 15.89
CA ILE A 124 9.55 4.55 16.41
C ILE A 124 8.78 4.17 17.68
N GLN A 125 8.20 2.96 17.73
CA GLN A 125 7.52 2.46 18.92
C GLN A 125 8.46 2.38 20.14
N PHE A 126 9.73 2.08 19.91
CA PHE A 126 10.76 2.03 20.96
C PHE A 126 11.43 3.38 21.26
N GLY A 127 10.94 4.47 20.68
CA GLY A 127 11.45 5.82 20.90
C GLY A 127 12.75 6.13 20.14
N ASN A 128 13.14 5.29 19.18
CA ASN A 128 14.25 5.59 18.28
C ASN A 128 13.80 6.60 17.22
N TRP A 129 14.74 7.42 16.76
CA TRP A 129 14.53 8.42 15.72
C TRP A 129 14.84 7.86 14.35
N LEU A 130 14.29 8.47 13.30
CA LEU A 130 14.62 8.12 11.92
C LEU A 130 15.52 9.18 11.33
N GLN A 131 16.63 8.75 10.73
CA GLN A 131 17.52 9.62 9.99
C GLN A 131 17.44 9.26 8.51
N PHE A 132 16.89 10.18 7.72
CA PHE A 132 16.91 10.10 6.27
C PHE A 132 18.16 10.78 5.74
N GLU A 133 18.68 10.23 4.64
CA GLU A 133 19.80 10.76 3.91
C GLU A 133 19.45 10.80 2.44
N LEU A 134 19.49 12.00 1.86
CA LEU A 134 19.25 12.28 0.45
C LEU A 134 20.55 12.80 -0.15
N SER A 135 20.99 12.21 -1.26
CA SER A 135 22.22 12.64 -1.91
C SER A 135 22.12 12.67 -3.43
N ASP A 136 22.83 13.64 -4.00
CA ASP A 136 23.19 13.71 -5.40
C ASP A 136 24.74 13.71 -5.50
N PRO A 137 25.36 13.75 -6.71
CA PRO A 137 26.81 13.74 -6.84
C PRO A 137 27.56 14.92 -6.18
N GLN A 138 26.86 16.00 -5.86
CA GLN A 138 27.41 17.27 -5.34
C GLN A 138 26.96 17.58 -3.90
N HIS A 139 25.75 17.14 -3.51
CA HIS A 139 25.10 17.54 -2.27
C HIS A 139 24.64 16.32 -1.48
N LYS A 140 24.73 16.49 -0.15
CA LYS A 140 24.22 15.53 0.82
C LYS A 140 23.37 16.27 1.85
N GLN A 141 22.15 15.79 2.04
CA GLN A 141 21.20 16.33 3.00
C GLN A 141 20.77 15.23 3.96
N GLN A 142 20.78 15.54 5.25
CA GLN A 142 20.30 14.64 6.30
C GLN A 142 19.10 15.25 6.99
N ILE A 143 18.07 14.43 7.22
CA ILE A 143 16.82 14.84 7.88
C ILE A 143 16.63 13.92 9.08
N LEU A 144 16.57 14.49 10.28
CA LEU A 144 16.37 13.75 11.53
C LEU A 144 14.93 13.96 12.02
N LEU A 145 14.16 12.88 11.95
CA LEU A 145 12.78 12.78 12.39
C LEU A 145 12.74 12.27 13.83
N THR A 146 12.26 13.10 14.74
CA THR A 146 12.07 12.73 16.15
C THR A 146 10.76 11.97 16.34
N SER A 147 10.73 11.00 17.25
CA SER A 147 9.61 10.07 17.49
C SER A 147 8.87 10.35 18.80
N VAL A 148 8.70 11.62 19.16
CA VAL A 148 7.92 12.00 20.35
C VAL A 148 6.51 11.44 20.22
N SER A 149 5.99 10.84 21.30
CA SER A 149 4.69 10.13 21.31
C SER A 149 4.57 9.01 20.27
N GLY A 150 5.69 8.52 19.72
CA GLY A 150 5.72 7.51 18.67
C GLY A 150 5.09 6.18 19.08
N ALA A 151 5.21 5.77 20.35
CA ALA A 151 4.60 4.54 20.84
C ALA A 151 3.07 4.55 20.72
N ASP A 152 2.43 5.63 21.18
CA ASP A 152 0.97 5.79 21.11
C ASP A 152 0.49 5.91 19.66
N ALA A 153 1.23 6.66 18.85
CA ALA A 153 0.98 6.82 17.42
C ALA A 153 1.01 5.47 16.67
N VAL A 154 2.02 4.64 16.93
CA VAL A 154 2.15 3.30 16.33
C VAL A 154 1.02 2.38 16.80
N GLU A 155 0.61 2.45 18.06
CA GLU A 155 -0.50 1.64 18.57
C GLU A 155 -1.83 2.01 17.91
N GLN A 156 -2.12 3.31 17.79
CA GLN A 156 -3.30 3.79 17.06
C GLN A 156 -3.29 3.35 15.60
N PHE A 157 -2.12 3.43 14.94
CA PHE A 157 -1.95 2.95 13.57
C PHE A 157 -2.22 1.45 13.43
N ARG A 158 -1.72 0.61 14.36
CA ARG A 158 -2.00 -0.83 14.37
C ARG A 158 -3.48 -1.12 14.58
N GLY A 159 -4.13 -0.39 15.47
CA GLY A 159 -5.58 -0.46 15.68
C GLY A 159 -6.37 -0.14 14.40
N CYS A 160 -5.93 0.87 13.65
CA CYS A 160 -6.49 1.21 12.34
C CYS A 160 -6.31 0.05 11.34
N VAL A 161 -5.08 -0.46 11.18
CA VAL A 161 -4.76 -1.54 10.24
C VAL A 161 -5.59 -2.80 10.52
N ALA A 162 -5.83 -3.12 11.78
CA ALA A 162 -6.63 -4.27 12.19
C ALA A 162 -8.11 -4.19 11.77
N GLN A 163 -8.63 -2.99 11.50
CA GLN A 163 -10.03 -2.76 11.14
C GLN A 163 -10.26 -2.59 9.62
N MET A 164 -9.18 -2.47 8.84
CA MET A 164 -9.24 -2.22 7.40
C MET A 164 -9.98 -3.32 6.63
N SER A 165 -10.38 -2.96 5.41
CA SER A 165 -10.84 -3.91 4.42
C SER A 165 -9.75 -4.97 4.12
N PRO A 166 -10.12 -6.25 4.01
CA PRO A 166 -9.19 -7.31 3.61
C PRO A 166 -8.89 -7.29 2.10
N LEU A 167 -9.62 -6.51 1.30
CA LEU A 167 -9.51 -6.44 -0.16
C LEU A 167 -9.39 -4.98 -0.63
N SER A 168 -8.62 -4.77 -1.70
CA SER A 168 -8.68 -3.54 -2.48
C SER A 168 -9.89 -3.56 -3.43
N TRP A 169 -10.22 -2.41 -4.03
CA TRP A 169 -11.26 -2.36 -5.07
C TRP A 169 -10.94 -3.29 -6.24
N GLN A 170 -9.70 -3.27 -6.72
CA GLN A 170 -9.26 -4.11 -7.84
C GLN A 170 -9.43 -5.60 -7.55
N GLN A 171 -9.19 -6.02 -6.30
CA GLN A 171 -9.38 -7.40 -5.87
C GLN A 171 -10.87 -7.75 -5.67
N ALA A 172 -11.68 -6.83 -5.15
CA ALA A 172 -13.08 -7.08 -4.85
C ALA A 172 -13.97 -7.02 -6.10
N ARG A 173 -13.65 -6.13 -7.06
CA ARG A 173 -14.49 -5.80 -8.22
C ARG A 173 -14.82 -7.01 -9.07
N ASP A 174 -13.85 -7.89 -9.30
CA ASP A 174 -13.96 -9.07 -10.17
C ASP A 174 -13.53 -10.32 -9.40
N THR A 175 -14.39 -10.78 -8.48
CA THR A 175 -14.11 -11.98 -7.67
C THR A 175 -14.58 -13.24 -8.41
N GLU A 176 -13.73 -14.28 -8.45
CA GLU A 176 -14.04 -15.55 -9.10
C GLU A 176 -14.03 -16.71 -8.11
N ILE A 177 -15.10 -17.52 -8.14
CA ILE A 177 -15.25 -18.72 -7.33
C ILE A 177 -15.28 -19.94 -8.24
N GLN A 178 -14.27 -20.81 -8.11
CA GLN A 178 -14.11 -22.01 -8.93
C GLN A 178 -14.91 -23.19 -8.40
N PHE A 179 -15.52 -23.97 -9.27
CA PHE A 179 -16.27 -25.18 -8.94
C PHE A 179 -15.64 -26.42 -9.58
N ALA A 180 -15.64 -27.53 -8.85
CA ALA A 180 -15.31 -28.85 -9.38
C ALA A 180 -16.41 -29.35 -10.33
N ASP A 181 -16.10 -30.44 -11.04
CA ASP A 181 -17.07 -31.09 -11.92
C ASP A 181 -18.32 -31.54 -11.12
N GLY A 182 -19.51 -31.26 -11.68
CA GLY A 182 -20.80 -31.51 -11.03
C GLY A 182 -21.07 -30.77 -9.70
N GLN A 183 -20.10 -30.03 -9.15
CA GLN A 183 -20.25 -29.35 -7.86
C GLN A 183 -21.31 -28.25 -7.97
N ARG A 184 -22.26 -28.23 -7.03
CA ARG A 184 -23.32 -27.22 -6.93
C ARG A 184 -23.18 -26.30 -5.72
N THR A 185 -22.68 -26.84 -4.62
CA THR A 185 -22.60 -26.14 -3.33
C THR A 185 -21.20 -25.63 -3.04
N LEU A 186 -21.07 -24.60 -2.20
CA LEU A 186 -19.77 -24.10 -1.78
C LEU A 186 -19.07 -25.05 -0.80
N THR A 187 -17.76 -25.14 -0.90
CA THR A 187 -16.91 -25.84 0.08
C THR A 187 -16.42 -24.88 1.15
N ARG A 188 -16.00 -25.43 2.30
CA ARG A 188 -15.36 -24.67 3.39
C ARG A 188 -14.13 -23.87 2.94
N GLN A 189 -13.43 -24.32 1.90
CA GLN A 189 -12.25 -23.63 1.37
C GLN A 189 -12.61 -22.39 0.55
N GLN A 190 -13.83 -22.33 -0.02
CA GLN A 190 -14.31 -21.18 -0.79
C GLN A 190 -14.96 -20.10 0.08
N LEU A 191 -15.49 -20.47 1.26
CA LEU A 191 -16.16 -19.53 2.18
C LEU A 191 -15.31 -18.31 2.59
N PRO A 192 -14.00 -18.43 2.89
CA PRO A 192 -13.18 -17.27 3.27
C PRO A 192 -13.14 -16.17 2.19
N ALA A 193 -13.21 -16.52 0.90
CA ALA A 193 -13.24 -15.54 -0.18
C ALA A 193 -14.52 -14.70 -0.13
N LEU A 194 -15.68 -15.36 0.08
CA LEU A 194 -16.97 -14.68 0.22
C LEU A 194 -17.07 -13.85 1.50
N GLN A 195 -16.47 -14.32 2.60
CA GLN A 195 -16.39 -13.54 3.85
C GLN A 195 -15.59 -12.25 3.66
N LYS A 196 -14.43 -12.31 2.98
CA LYS A 196 -13.65 -11.11 2.65
C LYS A 196 -14.43 -10.15 1.75
N LEU A 197 -15.13 -10.67 0.74
CA LEU A 197 -15.97 -9.87 -0.16
C LEU A 197 -17.16 -9.22 0.58
N ALA A 198 -17.84 -9.96 1.45
CA ALA A 198 -18.94 -9.43 2.25
C ALA A 198 -18.44 -8.32 3.20
N ARG A 199 -17.29 -8.52 3.86
CA ARG A 199 -16.64 -7.48 4.68
C ARG A 199 -16.32 -6.24 3.85
N TYR A 200 -15.79 -6.41 2.65
CA TYR A 200 -15.54 -5.31 1.72
C TYR A 200 -16.83 -4.53 1.42
N LEU A 201 -17.92 -5.23 1.08
CA LEU A 201 -19.22 -4.63 0.75
C LEU A 201 -19.90 -3.91 1.91
N GLN A 202 -19.60 -4.28 3.16
CA GLN A 202 -20.06 -3.57 4.35
C GLN A 202 -19.32 -2.24 4.55
N LEU A 203 -18.03 -2.20 4.16
CA LEU A 203 -17.17 -1.03 4.28
C LEU A 203 -17.36 -0.05 3.12
N ASP A 204 -17.52 -0.56 1.89
CA ASP A 204 -17.75 0.25 0.70
C ASP A 204 -19.26 0.37 0.37
N ARG A 205 -19.85 1.46 0.84
CA ARG A 205 -21.27 1.75 0.58
C ARG A 205 -21.53 2.27 -0.84
N SER A 206 -20.50 2.60 -1.61
CA SER A 206 -20.67 3.11 -2.97
C SER A 206 -21.06 2.03 -3.99
N VAL A 207 -20.83 0.74 -3.67
CA VAL A 207 -21.28 -0.38 -4.49
C VAL A 207 -22.80 -0.44 -4.45
N ASN A 208 -23.44 -0.21 -5.60
CA ASN A 208 -24.90 -0.16 -5.72
C ASN A 208 -25.48 -1.40 -6.42
N LYS A 209 -24.66 -2.15 -7.16
CA LYS A 209 -25.10 -3.35 -7.88
C LYS A 209 -24.00 -4.41 -7.88
N ILE A 210 -24.41 -5.67 -7.75
CA ILE A 210 -23.55 -6.84 -7.68
C ILE A 210 -24.12 -7.86 -8.67
N LEU A 211 -23.36 -8.16 -9.72
CA LEU A 211 -23.73 -9.17 -10.70
C LEU A 211 -23.11 -10.51 -10.30
N ILE A 212 -23.91 -11.56 -10.25
CA ILE A 212 -23.47 -12.93 -9.93
C ILE A 212 -23.73 -13.78 -11.16
N ASP A 213 -22.66 -14.09 -11.88
CA ASP A 213 -22.70 -14.79 -13.16
C ASP A 213 -22.21 -16.22 -13.01
N GLY A 214 -23.09 -17.19 -13.26
CA GLY A 214 -22.76 -18.61 -13.25
C GLY A 214 -22.32 -19.12 -14.62
N HIS A 215 -21.26 -19.93 -14.64
CA HIS A 215 -20.71 -20.58 -15.83
C HIS A 215 -20.46 -22.09 -15.61
N THR A 216 -20.45 -22.84 -16.70
CA THR A 216 -20.05 -24.25 -16.75
C THR A 216 -19.00 -24.44 -17.84
N ASP A 217 -18.34 -25.61 -17.83
CA ASP A 217 -17.66 -26.13 -19.02
C ASP A 217 -18.69 -26.60 -20.05
N ASP A 218 -18.21 -27.15 -21.17
CA ASP A 218 -19.01 -27.60 -22.30
C ASP A 218 -19.46 -29.06 -22.21
N VAL A 219 -19.22 -29.72 -21.08
CA VAL A 219 -19.66 -31.09 -20.86
C VAL A 219 -21.17 -31.14 -20.65
N GLY A 220 -21.86 -32.03 -21.36
CA GLY A 220 -23.30 -32.24 -21.22
C GLY A 220 -24.18 -31.35 -22.10
N SER A 221 -25.49 -31.34 -21.83
CA SER A 221 -26.46 -30.60 -22.64
C SER A 221 -26.52 -29.12 -22.27
N VAL A 222 -26.83 -28.25 -23.24
CA VAL A 222 -27.00 -26.80 -23.03
C VAL A 222 -28.02 -26.50 -21.93
N LEU A 223 -29.12 -27.26 -21.87
CA LEU A 223 -30.15 -27.08 -20.84
C LEU A 223 -29.61 -27.46 -19.45
N ALA A 224 -28.92 -28.59 -19.32
CA ALA A 224 -28.32 -29.01 -18.07
C ALA A 224 -27.27 -28.00 -17.57
N ASN A 225 -26.45 -27.48 -18.48
CA ASN A 225 -25.44 -26.46 -18.18
C ASN A 225 -26.06 -25.15 -17.73
N ARG A 226 -27.18 -24.74 -18.34
CA ARG A 226 -27.93 -23.56 -17.90
C ARG A 226 -28.45 -23.73 -16.47
N VAL A 227 -29.07 -24.87 -16.15
CA VAL A 227 -29.56 -25.17 -14.80
C VAL A 227 -28.41 -25.20 -13.79
N LEU A 228 -27.32 -25.91 -14.09
CA LEU A 228 -26.17 -26.01 -13.20
C LEU A 228 -25.52 -24.65 -12.94
N SER A 229 -25.39 -23.81 -13.96
CA SER A 229 -24.87 -22.45 -13.77
C SER A 229 -25.77 -21.58 -12.89
N GLN A 230 -27.10 -21.76 -12.98
CA GLN A 230 -28.06 -21.06 -12.14
C GLN A 230 -27.91 -21.50 -10.68
N GLU A 231 -27.89 -22.81 -10.42
CA GLU A 231 -27.75 -23.38 -9.07
C GLU A 231 -26.49 -22.88 -8.37
N ARG A 232 -25.35 -22.81 -9.08
CA ARG A 232 -24.09 -22.29 -8.53
C ARG A 232 -24.17 -20.80 -8.21
N ALA A 233 -24.79 -20.02 -9.08
CA ALA A 233 -24.93 -18.59 -8.89
C ALA A 233 -25.89 -18.28 -7.72
N ASP A 234 -26.97 -19.06 -7.59
CA ASP A 234 -27.91 -18.99 -6.46
C ASP A 234 -27.23 -19.34 -5.13
N GLU A 235 -26.39 -20.38 -5.11
CA GLU A 235 -25.60 -20.76 -3.93
C GLU A 235 -24.69 -19.60 -3.45
N VAL A 236 -23.95 -18.98 -4.39
CA VAL A 236 -23.08 -17.83 -4.06
C VAL A 236 -23.89 -16.65 -3.57
N ALA A 237 -25.04 -16.36 -4.20
CA ALA A 237 -25.93 -15.28 -3.79
C ALA A 237 -26.49 -15.52 -2.38
N ALA A 238 -26.98 -16.73 -2.11
CA ALA A 238 -27.50 -17.12 -0.80
C ALA A 238 -26.44 -16.94 0.29
N GLN A 239 -25.21 -17.38 0.03
CA GLN A 239 -24.10 -17.24 0.98
C GLN A 239 -23.74 -15.77 1.23
N LEU A 240 -23.74 -14.91 0.21
CA LEU A 240 -23.50 -13.48 0.38
C LEU A 240 -24.61 -12.79 1.18
N ILE A 241 -25.88 -13.19 0.97
CA ILE A 241 -27.02 -12.70 1.75
C ILE A 241 -26.87 -13.09 3.22
N GLU A 242 -26.50 -14.35 3.51
CA GLU A 242 -26.24 -14.83 4.86
C GLU A 242 -25.12 -14.02 5.55
N LEU A 243 -24.11 -13.61 4.80
CA LEU A 243 -23.01 -12.75 5.27
C LEU A 243 -23.41 -11.25 5.39
N GLY A 244 -24.68 -10.91 5.17
CA GLY A 244 -25.24 -9.57 5.39
C GLY A 244 -25.24 -8.66 4.16
N VAL A 245 -25.00 -9.20 2.95
CA VAL A 245 -25.16 -8.42 1.71
C VAL A 245 -26.65 -8.29 1.38
N ALA A 246 -27.11 -7.07 1.15
CA ALA A 246 -28.51 -6.83 0.83
C ALA A 246 -28.91 -7.51 -0.50
N ALA A 247 -29.92 -8.39 -0.45
CA ALA A 247 -30.43 -9.10 -1.62
C ALA A 247 -30.84 -8.15 -2.77
N SER A 248 -31.32 -6.95 -2.45
CA SER A 248 -31.70 -5.93 -3.43
C SER A 248 -30.54 -5.41 -4.29
N LYS A 249 -29.28 -5.64 -3.89
CA LYS A 249 -28.10 -5.29 -4.68
C LYS A 249 -27.68 -6.42 -5.63
N LEU A 250 -28.18 -7.65 -5.45
CA LEU A 250 -27.75 -8.82 -6.18
C LEU A 250 -28.59 -9.03 -7.45
N GLU A 251 -27.92 -9.29 -8.56
CA GLU A 251 -28.53 -9.74 -9.81
C GLU A 251 -27.86 -11.04 -10.25
N ILE A 252 -28.64 -12.12 -10.32
CA ILE A 252 -28.16 -13.46 -10.65
C ILE A 252 -28.39 -13.74 -12.13
N ARG A 253 -27.37 -14.26 -12.82
CA ARG A 253 -27.44 -14.59 -14.25
C ARG A 253 -26.78 -15.93 -14.53
N ALA A 254 -27.49 -16.77 -15.28
CA ALA A 254 -27.04 -18.10 -15.68
C ALA A 254 -26.64 -18.15 -17.15
N HIS A 255 -25.36 -18.37 -17.41
CA HIS A 255 -24.82 -18.39 -18.77
C HIS A 255 -24.66 -19.79 -19.36
N GLY A 256 -24.61 -20.82 -18.51
CA GLY A 256 -24.21 -22.17 -18.90
C GLY A 256 -22.81 -22.15 -19.52
N ASN A 257 -22.66 -22.84 -20.65
CA ASN A 257 -21.40 -22.99 -21.38
C ASN A 257 -21.19 -21.93 -22.49
N ARG A 258 -22.02 -20.88 -22.55
CA ARG A 258 -22.03 -19.90 -23.67
C ARG A 258 -20.84 -18.94 -23.70
N TYR A 259 -20.20 -18.71 -22.56
CA TYR A 259 -19.09 -17.76 -22.42
C TYR A 259 -17.87 -18.44 -21.76
N PRO A 260 -17.19 -19.35 -22.47
CA PRO A 260 -15.97 -19.97 -21.98
C PRO A 260 -14.87 -18.91 -21.84
N GLN A 261 -14.09 -19.01 -20.77
CA GLN A 261 -12.93 -18.16 -20.54
C GLN A 261 -11.71 -18.71 -21.28
N LEU A 262 -11.59 -20.04 -21.34
CA LEU A 262 -10.59 -20.75 -22.12
C LEU A 262 -11.28 -21.78 -23.02
N ASN A 263 -10.77 -21.97 -24.22
CA ASN A 263 -11.27 -23.01 -25.12
C ASN A 263 -11.05 -24.39 -24.50
N SER A 264 -12.07 -25.25 -24.56
CA SER A 264 -12.19 -26.49 -23.79
C SER A 264 -11.16 -27.56 -24.17
N HIS A 265 -9.97 -27.51 -23.56
CA HIS A 265 -9.03 -28.62 -23.51
C HIS A 265 -8.34 -28.68 -22.14
N GLY A 266 -8.45 -29.81 -21.43
CA GLY A 266 -7.70 -30.10 -20.20
C GLY A 266 -7.94 -29.08 -19.08
N LYS A 267 -6.87 -28.41 -18.60
CA LYS A 267 -6.96 -27.41 -17.51
C LYS A 267 -7.92 -26.24 -17.78
N ALA A 268 -8.31 -26.02 -19.05
CA ALA A 268 -9.29 -25.01 -19.44
C ALA A 268 -10.69 -25.27 -18.85
N GLU A 269 -11.07 -26.52 -18.62
CA GLU A 269 -12.40 -26.89 -18.12
C GLU A 269 -12.63 -26.36 -16.71
N GLN A 270 -11.60 -26.39 -15.86
CA GLN A 270 -11.71 -25.87 -14.49
C GLN A 270 -11.97 -24.37 -14.47
N ALA A 271 -11.28 -23.58 -15.31
CA ALA A 271 -11.51 -22.14 -15.42
C ALA A 271 -12.90 -21.78 -15.99
N ASN A 272 -13.54 -22.70 -16.71
CA ASN A 272 -14.89 -22.49 -17.23
C ASN A 272 -15.97 -22.78 -16.16
N ARG A 273 -15.71 -23.66 -15.21
CA ARG A 273 -16.58 -23.96 -14.08
C ARG A 273 -16.42 -22.92 -12.96
N ARG A 274 -16.96 -21.73 -13.17
CA ARG A 274 -16.84 -20.62 -12.22
C ARG A 274 -18.15 -19.90 -11.97
N VAL A 275 -18.20 -19.20 -10.85
CA VAL A 275 -19.12 -18.08 -10.63
C VAL A 275 -18.29 -16.82 -10.51
N THR A 276 -18.63 -15.80 -11.29
CA THR A 276 -17.99 -14.48 -11.18
C THR A 276 -18.92 -13.52 -10.45
N VAL A 277 -18.39 -12.79 -9.48
CA VAL A 277 -19.08 -11.75 -8.73
C VAL A 277 -18.48 -10.41 -9.15
N ARG A 278 -19.28 -9.59 -9.83
CA ARG A 278 -18.85 -8.28 -10.33
C ARG A 278 -19.51 -7.16 -9.56
N LEU A 279 -18.70 -6.29 -8.97
CA LEU A 279 -19.16 -5.11 -8.24
C LEU A 279 -19.26 -3.90 -9.19
N ILE A 280 -20.33 -3.13 -9.05
CA ILE A 280 -20.54 -1.92 -9.82
C ILE A 280 -20.70 -0.73 -8.86
N ARG A 281 -19.95 0.33 -9.16
CA ARG A 281 -20.08 1.66 -8.56
C ARG A 281 -20.57 2.65 -9.63
N PRO A 282 -21.38 3.66 -9.28
CA PRO A 282 -21.67 4.77 -10.18
C PRO A 282 -20.39 5.59 -10.44
N ALA A 283 -20.25 6.15 -11.64
CA ALA A 283 -19.03 6.85 -12.08
C ALA A 283 -18.58 7.98 -11.14
N ALA A 284 -19.51 8.69 -10.49
CA ALA A 284 -19.18 9.74 -9.53
C ALA A 284 -18.40 9.24 -8.29
N ALA A 285 -18.62 7.99 -7.87
CA ALA A 285 -17.93 7.41 -6.72
C ALA A 285 -16.51 6.91 -7.03
N GLN A 286 -16.11 6.90 -8.31
CA GLN A 286 -14.76 6.49 -8.71
C GLN A 286 -13.73 7.62 -8.47
N GLN A 287 -14.16 8.88 -8.55
CA GLN A 287 -13.29 10.05 -8.40
C GLN A 287 -12.94 10.39 -6.95
N GLU A 288 -13.82 10.05 -5.99
CA GLU A 288 -13.59 10.29 -4.56
C GLU A 288 -12.71 9.21 -3.91
N ALA A 289 -12.56 8.05 -4.57
CA ALA A 289 -11.78 6.92 -4.06
C ALA A 289 -10.27 7.02 -4.36
N GLY A 290 -9.81 8.07 -5.07
CA GLY A 290 -8.39 8.32 -5.33
C GLY A 290 -7.73 7.27 -6.24
N GLU A 291 -8.44 6.82 -7.29
CA GLU A 291 -7.85 6.13 -8.46
C GLU A 291 -7.61 7.12 -9.60
#